data_AF-A0A816TSQ3-F1
#
_entry.id   AF-A0A816TSQ3-F1
#
_cell.length_a   1.000
_cell.length_b   1.000
_cell.length_c   1.000
_cell.angle_alpha   90.00
_cell.angle_beta   90.00
_cell.angle_gamma   90.00
#
_symmetry.space_group_name_H-M   'P 1'
#
loop_
_entity.id
_entity.type
_entity.pdbx_description
1 polymer ?
#
loop_
_entity_poly.entity_id
_entity_poly.type
_entity_poly.pdbx_seq_one_letter_code
_entity_poly.pdbx_strand_id
1 'polypeptide(L)'
;MHTLVIVVMVMSVMTTQQAIVSETLTIDTIFSYSTSTKPIIAANYTFLGPLIQAYENDPIIVRVIYKLAQPTTIHWHGMFQIGTPNMDGAVGVTQCAISSFSEMTYTSKAQPAGTA
;
A
#
# COMPACT_ATOMS: atom_id res chain seq x y z
N MET A 1 35.14 27.30 46.60
CA MET A 1 35.16 25.96 45.96
C MET A 1 33.86 25.83 45.19
N HIS A 2 33.88 25.80 43.86
CA HIS A 2 32.68 25.64 43.02
C HIS A 2 32.71 24.26 42.39
N THR A 3 31.72 23.43 42.74
CA THR A 3 31.55 22.11 42.16
C THR A 3 30.85 22.26 40.81
N LEU A 4 31.57 21.92 39.75
CA LEU A 4 31.02 21.89 38.39
C LEU A 4 30.16 20.64 38.24
N VAL A 5 28.85 20.80 38.00
CA VAL A 5 27.95 19.67 37.69
C VAL A 5 27.94 19.47 36.18
N ILE A 6 28.53 18.38 35.70
CA ILE A 6 28.47 17.97 34.29
C ILE A 6 27.17 17.21 34.09
N VAL A 7 26.19 17.83 33.42
CA VAL A 7 24.95 17.17 33.00
C VAL A 7 25.26 16.35 31.75
N VAL A 8 25.39 15.03 31.91
CA VAL A 8 25.50 14.10 30.78
C VAL A 8 24.10 13.96 30.17
N MET A 9 23.85 14.68 29.08
CA MET A 9 22.63 14.57 28.30
C MET A 9 22.67 13.23 27.54
N VAL A 10 21.97 12.23 28.07
CA VAL A 10 21.74 10.97 27.35
C VAL A 10 20.79 11.29 26.18
N MET A 11 21.34 11.51 24.99
CA MET A 11 20.58 11.53 23.74
C MET A 11 20.02 10.12 23.54
N SER A 12 18.77 9.88 23.94
CA SER A 12 18.07 8.66 23.58
C SER A 12 17.95 8.63 22.06
N VAL A 13 18.63 7.68 21.42
CA VAL A 13 18.38 7.37 20.01
C VAL A 13 16.97 6.81 19.94
N MET A 14 16.03 7.61 19.45
CA MET A 14 14.69 7.17 19.08
C MET A 14 14.85 6.20 17.89
N THR A 15 14.99 4.90 18.16
CA THR A 15 14.89 3.90 17.10
C THR A 15 13.45 3.90 16.60
N THR A 16 13.23 4.36 15.37
CA THR A 16 11.94 4.16 14.70
C THR A 16 11.75 2.65 14.53
N GLN A 17 10.79 2.06 15.26
CA GLN A 17 10.41 0.67 15.04
C GLN A 17 9.73 0.60 13.67
N GLN A 18 10.44 0.07 12.67
CA GLN A 18 9.88 -0.20 11.35
C GLN A 18 8.83 -1.30 11.49
N ALA A 19 7.58 -1.00 11.13
CA ALA A 19 6.46 -1.93 11.24
C ALA A 19 6.04 -2.40 9.85
N ILE A 20 5.77 -3.69 9.69
CA ILE A 20 5.23 -4.20 8.43
C ILE A 20 3.74 -3.84 8.39
N VAL A 21 3.34 -3.08 7.37
CA VAL A 21 1.93 -2.82 7.05
C VAL A 21 1.47 -3.89 6.07
N SER A 22 0.53 -4.73 6.49
CA SER A 22 0.04 -5.87 5.71
C SER A 22 -1.46 -5.79 5.52
N GLU A 23 -1.91 -5.68 4.28
CA GLU A 23 -3.33 -5.50 3.92
C GLU A 23 -3.79 -6.54 2.90
N THR A 24 -5.09 -6.81 2.88
CA THR A 24 -5.74 -7.62 1.84
C THR A 24 -6.82 -6.82 1.14
N LEU A 25 -6.71 -6.72 -0.18
CA LEU A 25 -7.69 -6.05 -1.04
C LEU A 25 -8.42 -7.08 -1.89
N THR A 26 -9.73 -7.18 -1.74
CA THR A 26 -10.60 -7.93 -2.63
C THR A 26 -11.14 -7.00 -3.70
N ILE A 27 -10.75 -7.24 -4.96
CA ILE A 27 -11.24 -6.47 -6.11
C ILE A 27 -12.44 -7.21 -6.69
N ASP A 28 -13.60 -6.59 -6.60
CA ASP A 28 -14.87 -7.17 -7.01
C ASP A 28 -15.81 -6.09 -7.55
N THR A 29 -16.89 -6.52 -8.17
CA THR A 29 -17.93 -5.64 -8.67
C THR A 29 -19.00 -5.41 -7.61
N ILE A 30 -19.37 -4.14 -7.36
CA ILE A 30 -20.52 -3.78 -6.53
C ILE A 30 -21.55 -2.99 -7.33
N PHE A 31 -22.80 -3.07 -6.88
CA PHE A 31 -23.89 -2.23 -7.36
C PHE A 31 -24.14 -1.13 -6.33
N SER A 32 -23.94 0.13 -6.72
CA SER A 32 -24.23 1.26 -5.82
C SER A 32 -25.73 1.38 -5.57
N TYR A 33 -26.13 1.61 -4.32
CA TYR A 33 -27.52 1.60 -3.92
C TYR A 33 -28.30 2.78 -4.53
N SER A 34 -29.49 2.45 -5.04
CA SER A 34 -30.64 3.31 -5.39
C SER A 34 -30.80 3.85 -6.82
N THR A 35 -29.78 4.10 -7.66
CA THR A 35 -30.04 4.59 -9.05
C THR A 35 -29.00 4.19 -10.11
N SER A 36 -27.87 3.58 -9.75
CA SER A 36 -26.87 3.19 -10.75
C SER A 36 -27.25 1.88 -11.43
N THR A 37 -27.50 1.93 -12.73
CA THR A 37 -27.67 0.73 -13.57
C THR A 37 -26.34 0.09 -13.97
N LYS A 38 -25.22 0.77 -13.72
CA LYS A 38 -23.89 0.28 -14.06
C LYS A 38 -23.17 -0.23 -12.81
N PRO A 39 -22.60 -1.45 -12.87
CA PRO A 39 -21.69 -1.93 -11.84
C PRO A 39 -20.44 -1.04 -11.76
N ILE A 40 -19.83 -0.99 -10.58
CA ILE A 40 -18.53 -0.37 -10.36
C ILE A 40 -17.54 -1.42 -9.84
N ILE A 41 -16.28 -1.30 -10.23
CA ILE A 41 -15.19 -2.10 -9.67
C ILE A 41 -14.77 -1.42 -8.35
N ALA A 42 -14.71 -2.19 -7.28
CA ALA A 42 -14.41 -1.72 -5.93
C ALA A 42 -13.37 -2.60 -5.24
N ALA A 43 -12.61 -1.99 -4.35
CA ALA A 43 -11.75 -2.70 -3.41
C ALA A 43 -12.49 -2.87 -2.08
N ASN A 44 -12.48 -4.09 -1.52
CA ASN A 44 -13.18 -4.45 -0.27
C ASN A 44 -14.65 -4.00 -0.23
N TYR A 45 -15.33 -4.09 -1.38
CA TYR A 45 -16.77 -3.82 -1.51
C TYR A 45 -17.21 -2.39 -1.18
N THR A 46 -16.28 -1.43 -1.12
CA THR A 46 -16.58 -0.02 -0.85
C THR A 46 -16.20 0.88 -2.01
N PHE A 47 -17.00 1.93 -2.23
CA PHE A 47 -16.58 3.04 -3.09
C PHE A 47 -15.41 3.77 -2.39
N LEU A 48 -14.35 4.09 -3.15
CA LEU A 48 -13.03 4.55 -2.71
C LEU A 48 -12.05 3.49 -2.18
N GLY A 49 -12.54 2.35 -1.69
CA GLY A 49 -11.67 1.33 -1.08
C GLY A 49 -11.16 1.72 0.32
N PRO A 50 -10.39 0.84 0.98
CA PRO A 50 -9.81 1.10 2.30
C PRO A 50 -8.57 2.01 2.22
N LEU A 51 -8.33 2.78 3.28
CA LEU A 51 -7.07 3.52 3.45
C LEU A 51 -5.94 2.55 3.82
N ILE A 52 -4.84 2.60 3.08
CA ILE A 52 -3.57 1.98 3.48
C ILE A 52 -2.73 3.08 4.11
N GLN A 53 -2.40 2.92 5.39
CA GLN A 53 -1.63 3.90 6.16
C GLN A 53 -0.35 3.26 6.68
N ALA A 54 0.79 3.90 6.42
CA ALA A 54 2.11 3.45 6.80
C ALA A 54 2.99 4.65 7.19
N TYR A 55 4.02 4.43 8.00
CA TYR A 55 5.08 5.41 8.17
C TYR A 55 6.09 5.31 7.03
N GLU A 56 6.79 6.40 6.75
CA GLU A 56 7.83 6.38 5.74
C GLU A 56 8.87 5.30 6.06
N ASN A 57 9.26 4.55 5.03
CA ASN A 57 10.13 3.40 5.08
C ASN A 57 9.53 2.10 5.62
N ASP A 58 8.29 2.07 6.10
CA ASP A 58 7.64 0.81 6.48
C ASP A 58 7.54 -0.14 5.27
N PRO A 59 7.81 -1.45 5.44
CA PRO A 59 7.49 -2.44 4.44
C PRO A 59 5.98 -2.55 4.28
N ILE A 60 5.50 -2.41 3.06
CA ILE A 60 4.08 -2.59 2.71
C ILE A 60 3.94 -3.92 1.96
N ILE A 61 3.01 -4.75 2.42
CA ILE A 61 2.61 -5.99 1.78
C ILE A 61 1.11 -5.91 1.50
N VAL A 62 0.70 -5.94 0.24
CA VAL A 62 -0.72 -5.95 -0.13
C VAL A 62 -1.04 -7.18 -0.94
N ARG A 63 -1.87 -8.06 -0.37
CA ARG A 63 -2.41 -9.22 -1.09
C ARG A 63 -3.70 -8.82 -1.80
N VAL A 64 -3.68 -8.86 -3.12
CA VAL A 64 -4.82 -8.56 -3.98
C VAL A 64 -5.51 -9.86 -4.37
N ILE A 65 -6.75 -10.05 -3.94
CA ILE A 65 -7.65 -11.11 -4.38
C ILE A 65 -8.50 -10.54 -5.52
N TYR A 66 -8.31 -11.03 -6.74
CA TYR A 66 -8.91 -10.47 -7.94
C TYR A 66 -10.10 -11.31 -8.41
N LYS A 67 -11.33 -10.81 -8.29
CA LYS A 67 -12.57 -11.55 -8.60
C LYS A 67 -13.23 -11.16 -9.93
N LEU A 68 -12.52 -10.45 -10.79
CA LEU A 68 -13.07 -9.98 -12.06
C LEU A 68 -12.66 -10.89 -13.24
N ALA A 69 -13.52 -10.93 -14.26
CA ALA A 69 -13.28 -11.70 -15.48
C ALA A 69 -12.24 -11.07 -16.41
N GLN A 70 -12.08 -9.75 -16.42
CA GLN A 70 -11.11 -9.04 -17.24
C GLN A 70 -9.78 -8.91 -16.46
N PRO A 71 -8.65 -9.46 -16.92
CA PRO A 71 -7.35 -9.28 -16.26
C PRO A 71 -6.91 -7.80 -16.19
N THR A 72 -6.32 -7.39 -15.07
CA THR A 72 -5.72 -6.06 -14.87
C THR A 72 -4.69 -6.06 -13.72
N THR A 73 -4.18 -4.90 -13.31
CA THR A 73 -3.26 -4.71 -12.17
C THR A 73 -3.72 -3.59 -11.24
N ILE A 74 -3.02 -3.41 -10.11
CA ILE A 74 -3.19 -2.29 -9.19
C ILE A 74 -1.91 -1.46 -9.23
N HIS A 75 -2.03 -0.18 -9.55
CA HIS A 75 -0.90 0.76 -9.55
C HIS A 75 -0.88 1.59 -8.26
N TRP A 76 0.32 1.74 -7.69
CA TRP A 76 0.55 2.48 -6.44
C TRP A 76 1.02 3.90 -6.75
N HIS A 77 0.05 4.76 -7.08
CA HIS A 77 0.35 6.12 -7.50
C HIS A 77 1.24 6.85 -6.48
N GLY A 78 2.26 7.56 -6.97
CA GLY A 78 3.16 8.36 -6.13
C GLY A 78 4.25 7.59 -5.39
N MET A 79 4.19 6.25 -5.31
CA MET A 79 5.24 5.45 -4.67
C MET A 79 6.46 5.27 -5.57
N PHE A 80 7.67 5.40 -5.02
CA PHE A 80 8.90 5.35 -5.81
C PHE A 80 9.31 3.96 -6.30
N GLN A 81 8.82 2.89 -5.65
CA GLN A 81 9.14 1.50 -6.01
C GLN A 81 10.66 1.19 -6.07
N ILE A 82 11.46 1.86 -5.23
CA ILE A 82 12.91 1.64 -5.17
C ILE A 82 13.21 0.23 -4.66
N GLY A 83 13.88 -0.57 -5.49
CA GLY A 83 14.18 -1.98 -5.20
C GLY A 83 13.03 -2.95 -5.50
N THR A 84 11.84 -2.45 -5.85
CA THR A 84 10.65 -3.24 -6.22
C THR A 84 9.97 -2.72 -7.49
N PRO A 85 10.69 -2.39 -8.58
CA PRO A 85 10.08 -1.78 -9.78
C PRO A 85 9.02 -2.68 -10.44
N ASN A 86 9.16 -4.00 -10.31
CA ASN A 86 8.19 -4.99 -10.78
C ASN A 86 6.90 -5.05 -9.95
N MET A 87 6.78 -4.24 -8.90
CA MET A 87 5.61 -4.11 -8.03
C MET A 87 4.84 -2.80 -8.28
N ASP A 88 5.21 -2.05 -9.32
CA ASP A 88 4.56 -0.79 -9.68
C ASP A 88 3.14 -0.97 -10.23
N GLY A 89 2.83 -2.11 -10.85
CA GLY A 89 1.49 -2.38 -11.38
C GLY A 89 1.17 -1.77 -12.74
N ALA A 90 2.17 -1.39 -13.55
CA ALA A 90 1.97 -0.96 -14.92
C ALA A 90 1.97 -2.17 -15.88
N VAL A 91 0.79 -2.55 -16.38
CA VAL A 91 0.61 -3.71 -17.29
C VAL A 91 1.51 -3.59 -18.51
N GLY A 92 2.27 -4.65 -18.80
CA GLY A 92 3.14 -4.73 -19.98
C GLY A 92 4.43 -3.92 -19.87
N VAL A 93 4.63 -3.19 -18.76
CA VAL A 93 5.86 -2.44 -18.46
C VAL A 93 6.59 -3.09 -17.30
N THR A 94 5.96 -3.14 -16.12
CA THR A 94 6.59 -3.67 -14.90
C THR A 94 6.13 -5.08 -14.55
N GLN A 95 4.95 -5.49 -15.03
CA GLN A 95 4.41 -6.82 -14.80
C GLN A 95 3.33 -7.22 -15.82
N CYS A 96 3.01 -8.51 -15.87
CA CYS A 96 1.79 -9.02 -16.52
C CYS A 96 0.55 -8.66 -15.69
N ALA A 97 -0.62 -8.71 -16.34
CA ALA A 97 -1.91 -8.58 -15.65
C ALA A 97 -2.13 -9.70 -14.63
N ILE A 98 -2.78 -9.39 -13.51
CA ILE A 98 -3.33 -10.38 -12.59
C ILE A 98 -4.43 -11.12 -13.36
N SER A 99 -4.30 -12.45 -13.45
CA SER A 99 -5.28 -13.29 -14.13
C SER A 99 -6.66 -13.20 -13.46
N SER A 100 -7.70 -13.45 -14.25
CA SER A 100 -9.07 -13.53 -13.75
C SER A 100 -9.18 -14.56 -12.63
N PHE A 101 -9.89 -14.21 -11.55
CA PHE A 101 -10.14 -15.10 -10.41
C PHE A 101 -8.86 -15.63 -9.74
N SER A 102 -7.80 -14.82 -9.73
CA SER A 102 -6.51 -15.17 -9.12
C SER A 102 -6.07 -14.16 -8.07
N GLU A 103 -4.86 -14.30 -7.53
CA GLU A 103 -4.30 -13.39 -6.54
C GLU A 103 -2.87 -12.98 -6.89
N MET A 104 -2.48 -11.81 -6.39
CA MET A 104 -1.11 -11.31 -6.48
C MET A 104 -0.75 -10.54 -5.21
N THR A 105 0.46 -10.75 -4.71
CA THR A 105 0.99 -10.00 -3.58
C THR A 105 1.98 -8.95 -4.07
N TYR A 106 1.70 -7.68 -3.75
CA TYR A 106 2.59 -6.55 -3.97
C TYR A 106 3.42 -6.33 -2.72
N THR A 107 4.74 -6.17 -2.88
CA THR A 107 5.64 -5.80 -1.80
C THR A 107 6.40 -4.53 -2.18
N SER A 108 6.45 -3.57 -1.28
CA SER A 108 7.14 -2.30 -1.54
C SER A 108 7.57 -1.66 -0.23
N LYS A 109 8.28 -0.55 -0.33
CA LYS A 109 8.63 0.30 0.81
C LYS A 109 7.84 1.60 0.72
N ALA A 110 7.23 2.02 1.82
CA ALA A 110 6.43 3.23 1.91
C ALA A 110 7.30 4.49 1.68
N GLN A 111 7.46 4.93 0.44
CA GLN A 111 8.26 6.11 0.09
C GLN A 111 7.71 6.77 -1.18
N PRO A 112 7.62 8.11 -1.22
CA PRO A 112 7.94 9.06 -0.15
C PRO A 112 6.80 9.22 0.87
N ALA A 113 7.07 9.88 1.99
CA ALA A 113 5.99 10.35 2.88
C ALA A 113 5.04 11.31 2.15
N GLY A 114 3.73 11.14 2.29
CA GLY A 114 2.75 12.03 1.68
C GLY A 114 1.34 11.45 1.61
N THR A 115 0.53 12.03 0.73
CA THR A 115 -0.78 11.52 0.32
C THR A 115 -0.73 11.35 -1.19
N ALA A 116 -1.20 10.21 -1.67
CA ALA A 116 -1.34 9.90 -3.09
C ALA A 116 -2.82 9.81 -3.46
#